data_AF-A0A7H1RIS6-F1
#
_entry.id   AF-A0A7H1RIS6-F1
#
_cell.length_a   1.000
_cell.length_b   1.000
_cell.length_c   1.000
_cell.angle_alpha   90.00
_cell.angle_beta   90.00
_cell.angle_gamma   90.00
#
_symmetry.space_group_name_H-M   'P 1'
#
loop_
_entity.id
_entity.type
_entity.pdbx_description
1 polymer ?
#
loop_
_entity_poly.entity_id
_entity_poly.type
_entity_poly.pdbx_seq_one_letter_code
_entity_poly.pdbx_strand_id
1 'polypeptide(L)' 'MSYREYVIAAYAVFAAMLLWDFLVPKLQIRAALRAARLRAARRQAAPPPDTERPLSRE' A
#
# COMPACT_ATOMS: atom_id res chain seq x y z
N MET A 1 -20.68 3.87 -36.16
CA MET A 1 -21.54 4.58 -35.18
C MET A 1 -22.78 3.74 -34.91
N SER A 2 -22.58 2.48 -34.50
CA SER A 2 -23.71 1.65 -34.09
C SER A 2 -24.03 1.99 -32.64
N TYR A 3 -25.28 2.28 -32.32
CA TYR A 3 -25.74 2.55 -30.95
C TYR A 3 -25.22 1.51 -29.93
N ARG A 4 -25.06 0.27 -30.37
CA ARG A 4 -24.44 -0.83 -29.60
C ARG A 4 -23.04 -0.51 -29.07
N GLU A 5 -22.20 0.12 -29.87
CA GLU A 5 -20.81 0.44 -29.49
C GLU A 5 -20.80 1.46 -28.34
N TYR A 6 -21.67 2.46 -28.39
CA TYR A 6 -21.82 3.44 -27.33
C TYR A 6 -22.33 2.83 -26.03
N VAL A 7 -23.31 1.92 -26.11
CA VAL A 7 -23.83 1.21 -24.94
C VAL A 7 -22.75 0.35 -24.28
N ILE A 8 -21.97 -0.39 -25.09
CA ILE A 8 -20.85 -1.19 -24.59
C ILE A 8 -19.80 -0.29 -23.92
N ALA A 9 -19.44 0.83 -24.55
CA ALA A 9 -18.48 1.77 -23.99
C ALA A 9 -18.97 2.36 -22.65
N ALA A 10 -20.25 2.73 -22.55
CA ALA A 10 -20.84 3.24 -21.31
C ALA A 10 -20.75 2.22 -20.18
N TYR A 11 -21.10 0.95 -20.44
CA TYR A 11 -20.98 -0.12 -19.45
C TYR A 11 -19.51 -0.43 -19.10
N ALA A 12 -18.59 -0.33 -20.05
CA ALA A 12 -17.18 -0.54 -19.79
C ALA A 12 -16.61 0.51 -18.83
N VAL A 13 -16.96 1.80 -19.02
CA VAL A 13 -16.56 2.87 -18.11
C VAL A 13 -17.15 2.64 -16.71
N PHE A 14 -18.44 2.29 -16.64
CA PHE A 14 -19.09 1.98 -15.37
C PHE A 14 -18.42 0.82 -14.64
N ALA A 15 -18.18 -0.29 -15.34
CA ALA A 15 -17.52 -1.47 -14.77
C ALA A 15 -16.07 -1.18 -14.36
N ALA A 16 -15.33 -0.38 -15.14
CA ALA A 16 -13.98 0.04 -14.80
C ALA A 16 -13.95 0.89 -13.52
N MET A 17 -14.88 1.85 -13.39
CA MET A 17 -15.01 2.67 -12.19
C MET A 17 -15.35 1.81 -10.96
N LEU A 18 -16.32 0.90 -11.10
CA LEU A 18 -16.71 0.00 -10.01
C LEU A 18 -15.54 -0.91 -9.59
N LEU A 19 -14.79 -1.44 -10.56
CA LEU A 19 -13.61 -2.26 -10.31
C LEU A 19 -12.49 -1.46 -9.64
N TRP A 20 -12.33 -0.19 -10.02
CA TRP A 20 -11.34 0.72 -9.44
C TRP A 20 -11.53 0.90 -7.94
N ASP A 21 -12.79 1.07 -7.50
CA ASP A 21 -13.14 1.20 -6.08
C ASP A 21 -12.71 0.00 -5.24
N PHE A 22 -12.64 -1.21 -5.84
CA PHE A 22 -12.12 -2.41 -5.18
C PHE A 22 -10.60 -2.57 -5.29
N LEU A 23 -10.01 -2.14 -6.40
CA LEU A 23 -8.57 -2.29 -6.65
C LEU A 23 -7.73 -1.34 -5.79
N VAL A 24 -8.16 -0.09 -5.66
CA VAL A 24 -7.45 0.96 -4.89
C VAL A 24 -7.16 0.53 -3.44
N PRO A 25 -8.16 0.17 -2.61
CA PRO A 25 -7.91 -0.23 -1.23
C PRO A 25 -7.07 -1.50 -1.14
N LYS A 26 -7.27 -2.48 -2.05
CA LYS A 26 -6.44 -3.69 -2.10
C LYS A 26 -4.97 -3.38 -2.38
N LEU A 27 -4.69 -2.46 -3.30
CA LEU A 27 -3.33 -2.01 -3.61
C LEU A 27 -2.71 -1.29 -2.42
N GLN A 28 -3.46 -0.41 -1.75
CA GLN A 28 -3.00 0.29 -0.54
C GLN A 28 -2.67 -0.68 0.60
N ILE A 29 -3.52 -1.67 0.87
CA ILE A 29 -3.29 -2.70 1.90
C ILE A 29 -2.02 -3.48 1.59
N ARG A 30 -1.84 -3.93 0.34
CA ARG A 30 -0.63 -4.66 -0.08
C ARG A 30 0.64 -3.81 0.08
N ALA A 31 0.57 -2.53 -0.28
CA ALA A 31 1.67 -1.59 -0.11
C ALA A 31 1.99 -1.34 1.38
N ALA A 32 0.97 -1.13 2.21
CA ALA A 32 1.11 -0.94 3.65
C ALA A 32 1.73 -2.17 4.33
N LEU A 33 1.26 -3.38 3.98
CA LEU A 33 1.84 -4.63 4.47
C LEU A 33 3.31 -4.79 4.06
N ARG A 34 3.65 -4.46 2.80
CA ARG A 34 5.04 -4.50 2.34
C ARG A 34 5.92 -3.51 3.12
N ALA A 35 5.42 -2.29 3.34
CA ALA A 35 6.12 -1.28 4.13
C ALA A 35 6.29 -1.71 5.60
N ALA A 36 5.27 -2.33 6.20
CA ALA A 36 5.33 -2.86 7.55
C ALA A 36 6.37 -3.98 7.68
N ARG A 37 6.40 -4.94 6.72
CA ARG A 37 7.40 -6.00 6.67
C ARG A 37 8.82 -5.47 6.56
N LEU A 38 9.05 -4.46 5.71
CA LEU A 38 10.36 -3.84 5.57
C LEU A 38 10.81 -3.14 6.87
N ARG A 39 9.89 -2.47 7.57
CA ARG A 39 10.16 -1.86 8.88
C ARG A 39 10.47 -2.91 9.94
N ALA A 40 9.73 -4.02 9.96
CA ALA A 40 9.98 -5.13 10.89
C ALA A 40 11.37 -5.74 10.66
N ALA A 41 11.76 -6.00 9.40
CA ALA A 41 13.10 -6.49 9.07
C ALA A 41 14.21 -5.53 9.53
N ARG A 42 14.01 -4.22 9.36
CA ARG A 42 14.97 -3.22 9.85
C ARG A 42 15.07 -3.18 11.37
N ARG A 43 13.96 -3.36 12.10
CA ARG A 43 13.98 -3.44 13.57
C ARG A 43 14.68 -4.71 14.07
N GLN A 44 14.55 -5.82 13.35
CA GLN A 44 15.28 -7.06 13.67
C GLN A 44 16.77 -6.95 13.39
N ALA A 45 17.16 -6.18 12.37
CA ALA A 45 18.56 -5.90 12.04
C ALA A 45 19.16 -4.72 12.82
N ALA A 46 18.35 -3.97 13.58
CA ALA A 46 18.86 -2.90 14.42
C ALA A 46 19.60 -3.53 15.61
N PRO A 47 20.86 -3.13 15.86
CA PRO A 47 21.55 -3.53 17.09
C PRO A 47 20.70 -3.12 18.29
N PRO A 48 20.71 -3.90 19.40
CA PRO A 48 20.06 -3.48 20.62
C PRO A 48 20.51 -2.05 20.95
N PRO A 49 19.58 -1.16 21.38
CA PRO A 49 19.95 0.17 21.78
C PRO A 49 21.05 0.03 22.82
N ASP A 50 22.13 0.76 22.58
CA ASP A 50 23.33 0.88 23.39
C ASP A 50 22.92 1.47 24.75
N THR A 51 22.28 0.64 25.57
CA THR A 51 21.72 0.97 26.89
C THR A 51 22.84 1.14 27.91
N GLU A 52 24.08 0.86 27.49
CA GLU A 52 25.30 0.95 28.28
C GLU A 52 26.11 2.23 28.04
N ARG A 53 25.56 3.28 27.43
CA ARG A 53 26.21 4.60 27.53
C ARG A 53 25.82 5.22 28.87
N PRO A 54 26.71 5.20 29.90
CA PRO A 54 26.46 5.99 31.09
C PRO A 54 26.24 7.43 30.66
N LEU A 55 25.21 8.06 31.22
CA LEU A 55 25.03 9.52 31.24
C LEU A 55 26.13 10.15 32.12
N SER A 56 27.40 9.84 31.86
CA SER A 56 28.56 10.51 32.44
C SER A 56 28.75 11.83 31.71
N ARG A 57 27.93 12.80 32.12
CA ARG A 57 28.26 14.22 31.99
C ARG A 57 28.20 14.78 33.41
N GLU A 58 29.36 14.71 34.07
CA GLU A 58 29.70 15.62 35.16
C GLU A 58 29.76 17.06 34.63
#